data_AF-U3AVZ0-F1
#
_entry.id   AF-U3AVZ0-F1
#
_cell.length_a   1.000
_cell.length_b   1.000
_cell.length_c   1.000
_cell.angle_alpha   90.00
_cell.angle_beta   90.00
_cell.angle_gamma   90.00
#
_symmetry.space_group_name_H-M   'P 1'
#
loop_
_entity.id
_entity.type
_entity.pdbx_description
1 polymer ?
#
loop_
_entity_poly.entity_id
_entity_poly.type
_entity_poly.pdbx_seq_one_letter_code
_entity_poly.pdbx_strand_id
1 'polypeptide(L)'
;MQDNLKNFIQGETQMMISKEISASSDGAQWQSIDWKSAEAHVLKLQMRIAKATREGKHGKAKALQWILTHSRSAKLLAVKRVSQNKGSKTPGIH
;
A
#
# COMPACT_ATOMS: atom_id res chain seq x y z
N MET A 1 -55.29 -29.95 27.47
CA MET A 1 -54.43 -30.77 26.59
C MET A 1 -54.15 -29.97 25.33
N GLN A 2 -52.90 -30.03 24.86
CA GLN A 2 -52.35 -29.45 23.63
C GLN A 2 -52.05 -27.94 23.69
N ASP A 3 -50.87 -27.44 23.37
CA ASP A 3 -49.54 -28.04 23.18
C ASP A 3 -48.52 -26.90 23.38
N ASN A 4 -47.64 -27.10 24.34
CA ASN A 4 -46.52 -26.25 24.67
C ASN A 4 -45.39 -26.63 23.70
N LEU A 5 -45.36 -26.03 22.50
CA LEU A 5 -44.40 -26.46 21.47
C LEU A 5 -43.99 -25.39 20.46
N LYS A 6 -43.75 -24.15 20.92
CA LYS A 6 -43.03 -23.13 20.11
C LYS A 6 -42.03 -22.26 20.88
N ASN A 7 -41.50 -22.75 22.00
CA ASN A 7 -40.34 -22.15 22.68
C ASN A 7 -39.05 -22.94 22.38
N PHE A 8 -38.77 -23.24 21.11
CA PHE A 8 -37.60 -24.07 20.77
C PHE A 8 -36.69 -23.57 19.64
N ILE A 9 -36.88 -22.39 19.04
CA ILE A 9 -35.85 -21.85 18.14
C ILE A 9 -35.72 -20.33 18.33
N GLN A 10 -35.23 -19.94 19.50
CA GLN A 10 -34.65 -18.61 19.70
C GLN A 10 -33.20 -18.76 20.17
N GLY A 11 -32.44 -19.45 19.33
CA GLY A 11 -31.00 -19.70 19.46
C GLY A 11 -30.29 -19.42 18.14
N GLU A 12 -30.76 -18.43 17.37
CA GLU A 12 -30.04 -17.97 16.19
C GLU A 12 -29.06 -16.87 16.60
N THR A 13 -27.80 -17.29 16.70
CA THR A 13 -26.57 -16.51 16.63
C THR A 13 -26.80 -15.11 16.06
N GLN A 14 -26.85 -14.10 16.94
CA GLN A 14 -26.56 -12.74 16.51
C GLN A 14 -25.10 -12.70 16.05
N MET A 15 -24.88 -12.92 14.75
CA MET A 15 -23.72 -12.36 14.09
C MET A 15 -23.94 -10.86 14.06
N MET A 16 -23.38 -10.16 15.04
CA MET A 16 -23.10 -8.75 14.88
C MET A 16 -22.13 -8.61 13.71
N ILE A 17 -22.68 -8.43 12.50
CA ILE A 17 -22.00 -7.76 11.39
C ILE A 17 -21.73 -6.36 11.91
N SER A 18 -20.67 -6.27 12.69
CA SER A 18 -20.26 -5.06 13.36
C SER A 18 -19.70 -4.17 12.29
N LYS A 19 -20.49 -3.15 11.98
CA LYS A 19 -20.07 -1.87 11.42
C LYS A 19 -19.39 -2.04 10.06
N GLU A 20 -20.18 -1.83 9.01
CA GLU A 20 -19.81 -0.92 7.92
C GLU A 20 -18.29 -0.72 7.84
N ILE A 21 -17.59 -1.47 6.99
CA ILE A 21 -16.35 -0.95 6.43
C ILE A 21 -16.83 0.26 5.63
N SER A 22 -17.04 1.38 6.32
CA SER A 22 -17.17 2.67 5.69
C SER A 22 -15.93 2.74 4.81
N ALA A 23 -16.14 2.83 3.51
CA ALA A 23 -15.09 3.19 2.58
C ALA A 23 -14.66 4.61 2.99
N SER A 24 -13.83 4.71 4.03
CA SER A 24 -13.29 5.94 4.56
C SER A 24 -12.33 6.45 3.51
N SER A 25 -12.88 7.12 2.50
CA SER A 25 -12.20 7.80 1.41
C SER A 25 -10.72 7.41 1.29
N ASP A 26 -10.44 6.20 0.80
CA ASP A 26 -9.06 5.80 0.47
C ASP A 26 -8.44 6.85 -0.48
N GLY A 27 -9.29 7.51 -1.28
CA GLY A 27 -8.96 8.69 -2.06
C GLY A 27 -8.45 9.87 -1.22
N ALA A 28 -9.08 10.23 -0.09
CA ALA A 28 -8.60 11.32 0.76
C ALA A 28 -7.25 10.98 1.39
N GLN A 29 -7.03 9.74 1.84
CA GLN A 29 -5.72 9.32 2.35
C GLN A 29 -4.66 9.35 1.24
N TRP A 30 -4.99 8.93 0.02
CA TRP A 30 -4.10 9.00 -1.14
C TRP A 30 -3.71 10.43 -1.55
N GLN A 31 -4.66 11.36 -1.52
CA GLN A 31 -4.42 12.78 -1.80
C GLN A 31 -3.70 13.49 -0.65
N SER A 32 -3.81 12.99 0.59
CA SER A 32 -3.13 13.56 1.75
C SER A 32 -1.63 13.24 1.83
N ILE A 33 -1.14 12.28 1.02
CA ILE A 33 0.28 11.95 0.96
C ILE A 33 1.04 13.11 0.30
N ASP A 34 2.05 13.64 0.99
CA ASP A 34 3.01 14.59 0.39
C ASP A 34 3.92 13.86 -0.61
N TRP A 35 3.42 13.76 -1.84
CA TRP A 35 4.10 13.14 -2.96
C TRP A 35 5.41 13.83 -3.32
N LYS A 36 5.47 15.17 -3.18
CA LYS A 36 6.65 15.96 -3.53
C LYS A 36 7.81 15.64 -2.58
N SER A 37 7.52 15.53 -1.28
CA SER A 37 8.50 15.12 -0.28
C SER A 37 8.98 13.68 -0.51
N ALA A 38 8.06 12.75 -0.79
CA ALA A 38 8.41 11.36 -1.11
C ALA A 38 9.32 11.25 -2.35
N GLU A 39 8.99 11.98 -3.42
CA GLU A 39 9.79 12.02 -4.65
C GLU A 39 11.18 12.63 -4.43
N ALA A 40 11.26 13.75 -3.70
CA ALA A 40 12.53 14.40 -3.37
C ALA A 40 13.45 13.48 -2.54
N HIS A 41 12.89 12.75 -1.56
CA HIS A 41 13.63 11.78 -0.76
C HIS A 41 14.19 10.63 -1.62
N VAL A 42 13.38 10.07 -2.51
CA VAL A 42 13.81 9.01 -3.44
C VAL A 42 14.91 9.51 -4.37
N LEU A 43 14.74 10.70 -4.96
CA LEU A 43 15.74 11.30 -5.86
C LEU A 43 17.07 11.54 -5.15
N LYS A 44 17.05 12.06 -3.92
CA LYS A 44 18.26 12.28 -3.13
C LYS A 44 19.00 10.97 -2.84
N LEU A 45 18.28 9.88 -2.55
CA LEU A 45 18.88 8.56 -2.36
C LEU A 45 19.48 8.02 -3.67
N GLN A 46 18.77 8.14 -4.79
CA GLN A 46 19.27 7.73 -6.11
C GLN A 46 20.55 8.49 -6.51
N MET A 47 20.60 9.80 -6.30
CA MET A 47 21.81 10.59 -6.55
C MET A 47 22.98 10.15 -5.67
N ARG A 48 22.72 9.83 -4.39
CA ARG A 48 23.77 9.33 -3.47
C ARG A 48 24.27 7.95 -3.88
N ILE A 49 23.40 7.06 -4.37
CA ILE A 49 23.79 5.76 -4.93
C ILE A 49 24.69 5.99 -6.16
N ALA A 50 24.26 6.82 -7.10
CA ALA A 50 25.04 7.13 -8.30
C ALA A 50 26.43 7.69 -7.94
N LYS A 51 26.50 8.62 -6.98
CA LYS A 51 27.77 9.17 -6.48
C LYS A 51 28.64 8.09 -5.83
N ALA A 52 28.08 7.27 -4.94
CA ALA A 52 28.83 6.21 -4.26
C ALA A 52 29.35 5.16 -5.24
N THR A 53 28.58 4.81 -6.26
CA THR A 53 29.01 3.88 -7.32
C THR A 53 30.13 4.48 -8.17
N ARG A 54 30.05 5.76 -8.55
CA ARG A 54 31.11 6.46 -9.28
C ARG A 54 32.42 6.56 -8.49
N GLU A 55 32.32 6.72 -7.17
CA GLU A 55 33.48 6.76 -6.26
C GLU A 55 34.05 5.36 -5.91
N GLY A 56 33.51 4.27 -6.48
CA GLY A 56 33.95 2.89 -6.18
C GLY A 56 33.54 2.39 -4.79
N LYS A 57 32.68 3.12 -4.07
CA LYS A 57 32.23 2.81 -2.71
C LYS A 57 31.03 1.86 -2.72
N HIS A 58 31.24 0.65 -3.23
CA HIS A 58 30.19 -0.35 -3.44
C HIS A 58 29.42 -0.73 -2.16
N GLY A 59 30.09 -0.85 -1.00
CA GLY A 59 29.42 -1.12 0.27
C GLY A 59 28.43 -0.02 0.68
N LYS A 60 28.79 1.25 0.43
CA LYS A 60 27.93 2.40 0.68
C LYS A 60 26.75 2.44 -0.30
N ALA A 61 26.98 2.12 -1.57
CA ALA A 61 25.91 2.01 -2.55
C ALA A 61 24.89 0.93 -2.17
N LYS A 62 25.36 -0.24 -1.74
CA LYS A 62 24.50 -1.36 -1.28
C LYS A 62 23.66 -0.99 -0.07
N ALA A 63 24.25 -0.32 0.92
CA ALA A 63 23.50 0.18 2.09
C ALA A 63 22.43 1.21 1.71
N LEU A 64 22.75 2.14 0.80
CA LEU A 64 21.79 3.14 0.33
C LEU A 64 20.67 2.53 -0.51
N GLN A 65 20.97 1.51 -1.31
CA GLN A 65 19.97 0.75 -2.05
C GLN A 65 19.05 -0.03 -1.12
N TRP A 66 19.59 -0.63 -0.05
CA TRP A 66 18.79 -1.29 0.98
C TRP A 66 17.79 -0.30 1.63
N ILE A 67 18.25 0.88 2.03
CA ILE A 67 17.39 1.94 2.57
C ILE A 67 16.29 2.33 1.57
N LEU A 68 16.65 2.47 0.29
CA LEU A 68 15.71 2.84 -0.76
C LEU A 68 14.60 1.79 -0.90
N THR A 69 14.94 0.49 -0.97
CA THR A 69 13.97 -0.60 -1.14
C THR A 69 13.04 -0.76 0.08
N HIS A 70 13.55 -0.49 1.28
CA HIS A 70 12.78 -0.63 2.52
C HIS A 70 11.97 0.63 2.87
N SER A 71 12.17 1.73 2.17
CA SER A 71 11.44 2.98 2.42
C SER A 71 9.97 2.88 2.03
N ARG A 72 9.08 3.24 2.97
CA ARG A 72 7.64 3.37 2.73
C ARG A 72 7.35 4.35 1.59
N SER A 73 8.09 5.45 1.50
CA SER A 73 7.95 6.46 0.44
C SER A 73 8.28 5.91 -0.95
N ALA A 74 9.29 5.04 -1.05
CA ALA A 74 9.64 4.40 -2.32
C ALA A 74 8.54 3.41 -2.78
N LYS A 75 7.98 2.65 -1.84
CA LYS A 75 6.84 1.76 -2.12
C LYS A 75 5.60 2.53 -2.56
N LEU A 76 5.24 3.60 -1.84
CA LEU A 76 4.11 4.46 -2.21
C LEU A 76 4.30 5.08 -3.60
N LEU A 77 5.51 5.55 -3.92
CA LEU A 77 5.80 6.10 -5.24
C LEU A 77 5.71 5.05 -6.35
N ALA A 78 6.10 3.80 -6.09
CA ALA A 78 5.94 2.70 -7.04
C ALA A 78 4.46 2.40 -7.31
N VAL A 79 3.63 2.33 -6.27
CA VAL A 79 2.17 2.15 -6.40
C VAL A 79 1.54 3.32 -7.15
N LYS A 80 1.95 4.56 -6.86
CA LYS A 80 1.48 5.74 -7.59
C LYS A 80 1.83 5.67 -9.07
N ARG A 81 3.05 5.28 -9.41
CA ARG A 81 3.47 5.11 -10.81
C ARG A 81 2.62 4.07 -11.52
N VAL A 82 2.34 2.92 -10.90
CA VAL A 82 1.49 1.88 -11.50
C VAL A 82 0.05 2.37 -11.66
N SER A 83 -0.50 3.06 -10.66
CA SER A 83 -1.85 3.63 -10.70
C SER A 83 -2.01 4.75 -11.74
N GLN A 84 -0.97 5.55 -11.95
CA GLN A 84 -0.97 6.62 -12.95
C GLN A 84 -0.57 6.16 -14.35
N ASN A 85 -0.03 4.93 -14.49
CA ASN A 85 0.31 4.38 -15.79
C ASN A 85 -0.98 4.01 -16.50
N LYS A 86 -1.39 4.85 -17.46
CA LYS A 86 -2.55 4.66 -18.33
C LYS A 86 -2.30 3.47 -19.28
N GLY A 87 -2.23 2.26 -18.73
CA GLY A 87 -2.28 0.97 -19.43
C GLY A 87 -1.48 0.91 -20.74
N SER A 88 -0.16 1.07 -20.68
CA SER A 88 0.70 0.70 -21.81
C SER A 88 0.71 -0.83 -21.92
N LYS A 89 -0.17 -1.37 -22.78
CA LYS A 89 -0.19 -2.74 -23.33
C LYS A 89 0.84 -3.67 -22.67
N THR A 90 0.46 -4.32 -21.57
CA THR A 90 1.22 -5.44 -21.01
C THR A 90 0.81 -6.66 -21.84
N PRO A 91 1.71 -7.22 -22.69
CA PRO A 91 1.38 -8.45 -23.42
C PRO A 91 1.29 -9.57 -22.38
N GLY A 92 0.09 -10.13 -22.17
CA GLY A 92 -0.12 -11.22 -21.22
C GLY A 92 -1.40 -11.17 -20.39
N ILE A 93 -2.29 -10.21 -20.61
CA ILE A 93 -3.67 -10.26 -20.10
C ILE A 93 -4.55 -10.75 -21.25
N HIS A 94 -4.64 -12.07 -21.39
CA HIS A 94 -5.54 -12.79 -22.30
C HIS A 94 -6.25 -13.88 -21.53
#